data_AF-A0A3C1SKJ5-F1
#
_entry.id   AF-A0A3C1SKJ5-F1
#
_cell.length_a   1.000
_cell.length_b   1.000
_cell.length_c   1.000
_cell.angle_alpha   90.00
_cell.angle_beta   90.00
_cell.angle_gamma   90.00
#
_symmetry.space_group_name_H-M   'P 1'
#
loop_
_entity.id
_entity.type
_entity.pdbx_description
1 polymer ?
#
loop_
_entity_poly.entity_id
_entity_poly.type
_entity_poly.pdbx_seq_one_letter_code
_entity_poly.pdbx_strand_id
1 'polypeptide(L)'
;IIFDEPYANLDYPGVCDLNALIQKLHENKKTILLLTHEIEKCLGLADQFVILHKGKIVFDGKPQDALNQPLESWGIKNPLSSYKVLKDLVWQS
;
A
#
# COMPACT_ATOMS: atom_id res chain seq x y z
N ILE A 1 6.31 -7.60 -11.79
CA ILE A 1 7.13 -6.37 -11.62
C ILE A 1 7.28 -6.14 -10.14
N ILE A 2 8.48 -5.82 -9.68
CA ILE A 2 8.74 -5.59 -8.25
C ILE A 2 9.19 -4.13 -8.10
N PHE A 3 8.56 -3.41 -7.18
CA PHE A 3 8.96 -2.08 -6.77
C PHE A 3 9.40 -2.12 -5.31
N ASP A 4 10.61 -1.63 -5.04
CA ASP A 4 11.18 -1.55 -3.69
C ASP A 4 11.26 -0.10 -3.25
N GLU A 5 10.48 0.27 -2.23
CA GLU A 5 10.32 1.62 -1.71
C GLU A 5 10.10 2.69 -2.81
N PRO A 6 9.16 2.48 -3.76
CA PRO A 6 9.06 3.33 -4.95
C PRO A 6 8.53 4.74 -4.66
N TYR A 7 7.99 4.96 -3.46
CA TYR A 7 7.46 6.24 -3.01
C TYR A 7 8.50 7.15 -2.35
N ALA A 8 9.73 6.65 -2.17
CA ALA A 8 10.80 7.39 -1.52
C ALA A 8 11.09 8.70 -2.28
N ASN A 9 11.13 9.81 -1.55
CA ASN A 9 11.39 11.17 -2.07
C ASN A 9 10.39 11.67 -3.13
N LEU A 10 9.23 11.04 -3.29
CA LEU A 10 8.17 11.56 -4.14
C LEU A 10 7.31 12.56 -3.36
N ASP A 11 7.03 13.69 -4.01
CA ASP A 11 5.99 14.61 -3.59
C ASP A 11 4.61 14.10 -4.03
N TYR A 12 3.55 14.84 -3.68
CA TYR A 12 2.17 14.41 -3.97
C TYR A 12 1.92 14.13 -5.47
N PRO A 13 2.29 15.03 -6.42
CA PRO A 13 2.19 14.73 -7.85
C PRO A 13 2.95 13.45 -8.26
N GLY A 14 4.18 13.26 -7.76
CA GLY A 14 4.97 12.07 -8.06
C GLY A 14 4.31 10.78 -7.58
N VAL A 15 3.67 10.79 -6.39
CA VAL A 15 2.90 9.65 -5.88
C VAL A 15 1.71 9.35 -6.80
N CYS A 16 0.98 10.38 -7.24
CA CYS A 16 -0.15 10.22 -8.17
C CYS A 16 0.28 9.59 -9.50
N ASP A 17 1.37 10.08 -10.10
CA ASP A 17 1.90 9.56 -11.36
C ASP A 17 2.32 8.09 -11.25
N LEU A 18 3.01 7.74 -10.16
CA LEU A 18 3.41 6.36 -9.89
C LEU A 18 2.18 5.45 -9.70
N ASN A 19 1.18 5.91 -8.96
CA ASN A 19 -0.06 5.17 -8.74
C ASN A 19 -0.84 4.94 -10.05
N ALA A 20 -0.89 5.94 -10.93
CA ALA A 20 -1.47 5.81 -12.27
C ALA A 20 -0.71 4.78 -13.13
N LEU A 21 0.63 4.76 -13.05
CA LEU A 21 1.45 3.74 -13.72
C LEU A 21 1.17 2.34 -13.18
N ILE A 22 1.11 2.17 -11.86
CA ILE A 22 0.79 0.88 -11.22
C ILE A 22 -0.58 0.37 -11.70
N GLN A 23 -1.59 1.24 -11.72
CA GLN A 23 -2.93 0.88 -12.19
C GLN A 23 -2.92 0.45 -13.66
N LYS A 24 -2.24 1.20 -14.53
CA LYS A 24 -2.09 0.85 -15.94
C LYS A 24 -1.38 -0.49 -16.14
N LEU A 25 -0.36 -0.78 -15.33
CA LEU A 25 0.34 -2.07 -15.38
C LEU A 25 -0.59 -3.22 -14.95
N HIS A 26 -1.39 -3.01 -13.91
CA HIS A 26 -2.38 -3.98 -13.44
C HIS A 26 -3.46 -4.26 -14.49
N GLU A 27 -4.01 -3.21 -15.13
CA GLU A 27 -4.98 -3.33 -16.23
C GLU A 27 -4.42 -4.16 -17.41
N ASN A 28 -3.12 -4.02 -17.67
CA ASN A 28 -2.39 -4.81 -18.66
C ASN A 28 -2.02 -6.23 -18.18
N LYS A 29 -2.71 -6.74 -17.14
CA LYS A 29 -2.57 -8.10 -16.59
C LYS A 29 -1.16 -8.42 -16.10
N LYS A 30 -0.43 -7.42 -15.60
CA LYS A 30 0.87 -7.64 -14.95
C LYS A 30 0.67 -7.85 -13.45
N THR A 31 1.35 -8.85 -12.89
CA THR A 31 1.51 -8.99 -11.44
C THR A 31 2.51 -7.97 -10.94
N ILE A 32 2.15 -7.23 -9.90
CA ILE A 32 2.94 -6.17 -9.29
C ILE A 32 3.12 -6.51 -7.81
N LEU A 33 4.36 -6.51 -7.35
CA LEU A 33 4.70 -6.62 -5.93
C LEU A 33 5.31 -5.28 -5.52
N LEU A 34 4.72 -4.65 -4.51
CA LEU A 34 5.18 -3.37 -3.99
C LEU A 34 5.61 -3.55 -2.54
N LEU A 35 6.85 -3.15 -2.25
CA LEU A 35 7.43 -3.13 -0.91
C LEU A 35 7.48 -1.68 -0.46
N THR A 36 6.82 -1.36 0.65
CA THR A 36 6.81 -0.01 1.21
C THR A 36 6.45 -0.06 2.69
N HIS A 37 6.96 0.89 3.45
CA HIS A 37 6.50 1.20 4.80
C HIS A 37 5.41 2.30 4.82
N GLU A 38 5.23 3.04 3.72
CA GLU A 38 4.26 4.13 3.57
C GLU A 38 2.94 3.62 2.95
N ILE A 39 2.22 2.78 3.69
CA ILE A 39 1.05 2.08 3.16
C ILE A 39 -0.11 3.01 2.76
N GLU A 40 -0.20 4.21 3.35
CA GLU A 40 -1.25 5.19 3.06
C GLU A 40 -1.28 5.66 1.60
N LYS A 41 -0.15 5.55 0.89
CA LYS A 41 -0.01 5.99 -0.50
C LYS A 41 -0.60 4.99 -1.51
N CYS A 42 -0.75 3.72 -1.14
CA CYS A 42 -1.02 2.65 -2.11
C CYS A 42 -1.96 1.55 -1.63
N LEU A 43 -2.33 1.50 -0.35
CA LEU A 43 -3.11 0.40 0.22
C LEU A 43 -4.45 0.22 -0.49
N GLY A 44 -5.06 1.31 -0.98
CA GLY A 44 -6.31 1.26 -1.73
C GLY A 44 -6.19 0.67 -3.15
N LEU A 45 -4.97 0.54 -3.70
CA LEU A 45 -4.71 -0.07 -5.01
C LEU A 45 -4.47 -1.59 -4.94
N ALA A 46 -4.18 -2.11 -3.75
CA ALA A 46 -3.75 -3.48 -3.59
C ALA A 46 -4.93 -4.46 -3.58
N ASP A 47 -4.78 -5.59 -4.27
CA ASP A 47 -5.71 -6.72 -4.15
C ASP A 47 -5.43 -7.57 -2.90
N GLN A 48 -4.16 -7.65 -2.50
CA GLN A 48 -3.64 -8.43 -1.38
C GLN A 48 -2.57 -7.62 -0.64
N PHE A 49 -2.54 -7.76 0.69
CA PHE A 49 -1.58 -7.10 1.57
C PHE A 49 -0.95 -8.12 2.52
N VAL A 50 0.38 -8.08 2.61
CA VAL A 50 1.17 -9.00 3.42
C VAL A 50 2.04 -8.19 4.37
N ILE A 51 2.04 -8.56 5.65
CA ILE A 51 2.89 -7.94 6.66
C ILE A 51 3.96 -8.93 7.10
N LEU A 52 5.21 -8.56 6.89
CA LEU A 52 6.37 -9.26 7.40
C LEU A 52 6.86 -8.58 8.69
N HIS A 53 6.86 -9.30 9.80
CA HIS A 53 7.38 -8.81 11.07
C HIS A 53 8.34 -9.84 11.68
N LYS A 54 9.58 -9.42 11.98
CA LYS A 54 10.64 -10.28 12.55
C LYS A 54 10.83 -11.60 11.78
N GLY A 55 10.84 -11.53 10.44
CA GLY A 55 11.05 -12.68 9.57
C GLY A 55 9.86 -13.63 9.46
N LYS A 56 8.68 -13.26 9.98
CA LYS A 56 7.45 -14.05 9.89
C LYS A 56 6.33 -13.23 9.24
N ILE A 57 5.54 -13.90 8.41
CA ILE A 57 4.29 -13.33 7.92
C ILE A 57 3.31 -13.33 9.09
N VAL A 58 2.90 -12.14 9.53
CA VAL A 58 1.95 -11.95 10.63
C VAL A 58 0.55 -11.58 10.15
N PHE A 59 0.43 -11.17 8.88
CA PHE A 59 -0.82 -10.94 8.19
C PHE A 59 -0.65 -11.24 6.70
N ASP A 60 -1.66 -11.88 6.12
CA ASP A 60 -1.78 -12.11 4.68
C ASP A 60 -3.28 -12.14 4.35
N GLY A 61 -3.75 -11.15 3.59
CA GLY A 61 -5.18 -11.01 3.30
C GLY A 61 -5.53 -9.76 2.52
N LYS A 62 -6.80 -9.38 2.53
CA LYS A 62 -7.24 -8.15 1.86
C LYS A 62 -6.82 -6.92 2.65
N PRO A 63 -6.53 -5.79 1.99
CA PRO A 63 -6.19 -4.53 2.66
C PRO A 63 -7.21 -4.08 3.72
N GLN A 64 -8.50 -4.31 3.47
CA GLN A 64 -9.58 -3.93 4.37
C GLN A 64 -9.51 -4.69 5.70
N ASP A 65 -9.13 -5.97 5.65
CA ASP A 65 -9.02 -6.81 6.84
C ASP A 65 -7.79 -6.41 7.68
N ALA A 66 -6.75 -5.88 7.03
CA ALA A 66 -5.53 -5.41 7.66
C ALA A 66 -5.76 -4.18 8.54
N LEU A 67 -6.68 -3.28 8.15
CA LEU A 67 -6.96 -2.05 8.90
C LEU A 67 -7.56 -2.31 10.29
N ASN A 68 -8.15 -3.49 10.50
CA ASN A 68 -8.69 -3.93 11.78
C ASN A 68 -7.64 -4.67 12.65
N GLN A 69 -6.42 -4.84 12.16
CA GLN A 69 -5.33 -5.51 12.89
C GLN A 69 -4.55 -4.52 13.77
N PRO A 70 -3.80 -5.00 14.77
CA PRO A 70 -2.93 -4.16 15.59
C PRO A 70 -1.65 -3.78 14.83
N LEU A 71 -1.78 -2.99 13.76
CA LEU A 71 -0.68 -2.61 12.86
C LEU A 71 0.50 -1.97 13.61
N GLU A 72 0.22 -1.17 14.63
CA GLU A 72 1.23 -0.48 15.43
C GLU A 72 2.11 -1.48 16.21
N SER A 73 1.55 -2.62 16.63
CA SER A 73 2.31 -3.69 17.29
C SER A 73 3.37 -4.31 16.38
N TRP A 74 3.22 -4.15 15.06
CA TRP A 74 4.17 -4.60 14.05
C TRP A 74 5.05 -3.47 13.49
N GLY A 75 4.93 -2.25 14.01
CA GLY A 75 5.68 -1.08 13.58
C GLY A 75 5.09 -0.37 12.35
N ILE A 76 3.84 -0.67 12.00
CA ILE A 76 3.13 -0.04 10.88
C ILE A 76 2.16 0.99 11.43
N LYS A 77 2.20 2.22 10.91
CA LYS A 77 1.24 3.26 11.26
C LYS A 77 -0.11 2.93 10.63
N ASN A 78 -1.18 2.91 11.42
CA ASN A 78 -2.52 2.72 10.87
C ASN A 78 -3.00 4.00 10.15
N PRO A 79 -3.31 3.92 8.84
CA PRO A 79 -3.72 5.08 8.06
C PRO A 79 -5.08 5.64 8.51
N LEU A 80 -5.90 4.87 9.24
CA LEU A 80 -7.18 5.37 9.78
C LEU A 80 -7.01 6.49 10.82
N SER A 81 -5.80 6.77 11.30
CA SER A 81 -5.53 7.97 12.09
C SER A 81 -5.71 9.27 11.29
N SER A 82 -5.57 9.19 9.96
CA SER A 82 -5.52 10.34 9.05
C SER A 82 -6.57 10.27 7.94
N TYR A 83 -7.13 9.09 7.68
CA TYR A 83 -8.10 8.83 6.61
C TYR A 83 -9.35 8.13 7.16
N LYS A 84 -10.51 8.32 6.52
CA LYS A 84 -11.78 7.77 7.02
C LYS A 84 -12.16 6.46 6.34
N VAL A 85 -11.81 6.28 5.07
CA VAL A 85 -12.13 5.07 4.30
C VAL A 85 -10.97 4.62 3.42
N LEU A 86 -10.91 3.32 3.10
CA LEU A 86 -9.86 2.75 2.22
C LEU A 86 -9.78 3.45 0.85
N LYS A 87 -10.92 3.96 0.34
CA LYS A 87 -10.97 4.70 -0.93
C LYS A 87 -10.13 5.99 -0.88
N ASP A 88 -9.91 6.56 0.30
CA ASP A 88 -9.07 7.75 0.48
C ASP A 88 -7.57 7.42 0.43
N LEU A 89 -7.21 6.13 0.46
CA LEU A 89 -5.84 5.59 0.35
C LEU A 89 -5.46 5.27 -1.10
N VAL A 90 -6.13 5.94 -2.02
CA VAL A 90 -5.84 5.97 -3.46
C VAL A 90 -5.47 7.41 -3.79
N TRP A 91 -4.19 7.74 -3.63
CA TRP A 91 -3.70 9.06 -4.02
C TRP A 91 -3.57 9.07 -5.54
N GLN A 92 -4.62 9.52 -6.20
CA GLN A 92 -4.71 9.67 -7.64
C GLN A 92 -5.11 11.11 -7.97
N SER A 93 -4.64 11.60 -9.12
CA SER A 93 -4.99 12.91 -9.70
C SER A 93 -6.44 12.96 -10.19
#